data_AF-A0A1Q6F9H7-F1
#
_entry.id   AF-A0A1Q6F9H7-F1
#
_cell.length_a   1.000
_cell.length_b   1.000
_cell.length_c   1.000
_cell.angle_alpha   90.00
_cell.angle_beta   90.00
_cell.angle_gamma   90.00
#
_symmetry.space_group_name_H-M   'P 1'
#
loop_
_entity.id
_entity.type
_entity.pdbx_description
1 polymer ?
#
loop_
_entity_poly.entity_id
_entity_poly.type
_entity_poly.pdbx_seq_one_letter_code
_entity_poly.pdbx_strand_id
1 'polypeptide(L)'
;MIRYYNFDIVFAEIPDEVTLAINITGCPYRCEGCHSPHLREDRGERLDADALAALLERYGDGITCLCFMGGDGDPQGIASLAAEVRHLAPRLRIGWYSGRTDLPEGVAAATFDYIKLGPYDAARGALTSPETNQRMYRVDRNGTMEDITYRFRRR
;
A
#
# COMPACT_ATOMS: atom_id res chain seq x y z
N MET A 1 -5.25 15.81 -2.94
CA MET A 1 -6.52 15.14 -2.56
C MET A 1 -6.47 13.75 -3.13
N ILE A 2 -6.53 12.72 -2.27
CA ILE A 2 -6.39 11.33 -2.69
C ILE A 2 -7.67 10.84 -3.37
N ARG A 3 -7.51 10.12 -4.48
CA ARG A 3 -8.58 9.45 -5.21
C ARG A 3 -8.27 7.98 -5.41
N TYR A 4 -9.31 7.15 -5.47
CA TYR A 4 -9.18 5.72 -5.72
C TYR A 4 -10.02 5.30 -6.94
N TYR A 5 -9.52 4.33 -7.69
CA TYR A 5 -10.20 3.79 -8.86
C TYR A 5 -11.15 2.65 -8.49
N ASN A 6 -10.66 1.73 -7.67
CA ASN A 6 -11.39 0.59 -7.13
C ASN A 6 -10.69 0.06 -5.87
N PHE A 7 -11.27 -0.96 -5.26
CA PHE A 7 -10.68 -1.75 -4.19
C PHE A 7 -11.04 -3.23 -4.39
N ASP A 8 -10.25 -4.12 -3.80
CA ASP A 8 -10.51 -5.55 -3.82
C ASP A 8 -10.02 -6.22 -2.53
N ILE A 9 -10.53 -7.43 -2.25
CA ILE A 9 -10.03 -8.29 -1.18
C ILE A 9 -9.00 -9.24 -1.75
N VAL A 10 -7.77 -9.11 -1.28
CA VAL A 10 -6.61 -9.86 -1.78
C VAL A 10 -5.90 -10.59 -0.64
N PHE A 11 -5.17 -11.64 -1.00
CA PHE A 11 -4.57 -12.58 -0.03
C PHE A 11 -3.04 -12.74 -0.19
N ALA A 12 -2.44 -12.09 -1.20
CA ALA A 12 -1.04 -12.30 -1.55
C ALA A 12 -0.16 -11.07 -1.33
N GLU A 13 -0.77 -9.91 -1.09
CA GLU A 13 -0.11 -8.60 -1.06
C GLU A 13 0.56 -8.36 0.29
N ILE A 14 -0.09 -8.71 1.39
CA ILE A 14 0.53 -8.68 2.72
C ILE A 14 0.56 -10.11 3.25
N PRO A 15 1.74 -10.67 3.63
CA PRO A 15 1.82 -12.05 4.08
C PRO A 15 0.95 -12.33 5.30
N ASP A 16 0.15 -13.40 5.22
CA ASP A 16 -0.79 -13.89 6.23
C ASP A 16 -1.99 -12.98 6.52
N GLU A 17 -2.27 -11.99 5.67
CA GLU A 17 -3.36 -11.03 5.89
C GLU A 17 -4.47 -11.16 4.83
N VAL A 18 -5.73 -11.04 5.26
CA VAL A 18 -6.85 -10.76 4.36
C VAL A 18 -6.91 -9.25 4.15
N THR A 19 -6.47 -8.80 2.98
CA THR A 19 -6.15 -7.40 2.74
C THR A 19 -7.22 -6.72 1.89
N LEU A 20 -7.81 -5.64 2.40
CA LEU A 20 -8.52 -4.67 1.57
C LEU A 20 -7.49 -3.79 0.85
N ALA A 21 -7.24 -4.06 -0.42
CA ALA A 21 -6.32 -3.31 -1.26
C ALA A 21 -7.07 -2.17 -1.97
N ILE A 22 -6.72 -0.91 -1.68
CA ILE A 22 -7.34 0.26 -2.31
C ILE A 22 -6.40 0.82 -3.37
N ASN A 23 -6.82 0.82 -4.64
CA ASN A 23 -6.02 1.27 -5.76
C ASN A 23 -6.12 2.78 -5.95
N ILE A 24 -5.08 3.49 -5.54
CA ILE A 24 -4.98 4.94 -5.56
C ILE A 24 -4.53 5.42 -6.94
N THR A 25 -5.20 6.44 -7.46
CA THR A 25 -4.93 7.03 -8.78
C THR A 25 -3.96 8.22 -8.68
N GLY A 26 -3.60 8.80 -9.82
CA GLY A 26 -2.65 9.92 -9.89
C GLY A 26 -1.19 9.51 -9.68
N CYS A 27 -0.82 8.27 -10.03
CA CYS A 27 0.58 7.83 -9.94
C CYS A 27 1.48 8.68 -10.86
N PRO A 28 2.49 9.39 -10.33
CA PRO A 28 3.38 10.23 -11.12
C PRO A 28 4.37 9.41 -11.95
N TYR A 29 4.53 8.12 -11.64
CA TYR A 29 5.49 7.24 -12.27
C TYR A 29 4.90 6.60 -13.54
N ARG A 30 5.71 6.57 -14.59
CA ARG A 30 5.36 5.94 -15.88
C ARG A 30 6.27 4.76 -16.17
N CYS A 31 6.46 3.90 -15.17
CA CYS A 31 7.30 2.71 -15.30
C CYS A 31 6.90 1.89 -16.54
N GLU A 32 7.89 1.49 -17.33
CA GLU A 32 7.69 0.58 -18.45
C GLU A 32 7.22 -0.79 -17.94
N GLY A 33 6.26 -1.41 -18.64
CA GLY A 33 5.68 -2.69 -18.22
C GLY A 33 4.85 -2.64 -16.92
N CYS A 34 4.49 -1.43 -16.42
CA CYS A 34 3.67 -1.30 -15.22
C CYS A 34 2.36 -2.11 -15.34
N HIS A 35 2.03 -2.86 -14.29
CA HIS A 35 0.82 -3.68 -14.21
C HIS A 35 -0.48 -2.85 -14.12
N SER A 36 -0.39 -1.63 -13.57
CA SER A 36 -1.55 -0.77 -13.32
C SER A 36 -1.42 0.59 -14.02
N PRO A 37 -1.22 0.64 -15.35
CA PRO A 37 -1.00 1.90 -16.07
C PRO A 37 -2.24 2.82 -16.03
N HIS A 38 -3.42 2.23 -15.82
CA HIS A 38 -4.70 2.92 -15.66
C HIS A 38 -4.80 3.76 -14.38
N LEU A 39 -3.90 3.59 -13.40
CA LEU A 39 -3.83 4.39 -12.17
C LEU A 39 -3.00 5.68 -12.32
N ARG A 40 -2.40 5.94 -13.48
CA ARG A 40 -1.58 7.13 -13.74
C ARG A 40 -2.39 8.41 -13.85
N GLU A 41 -3.61 8.31 -14.37
CA GLU A 41 -4.53 9.44 -14.47
C GLU A 41 -5.16 9.71 -13.11
N ASP A 42 -5.24 10.97 -12.69
CA ASP A 42 -5.96 11.36 -11.48
C ASP A 42 -7.47 11.30 -11.75
N ARG A 43 -8.10 10.18 -11.38
CA ARG A 43 -9.49 9.86 -11.68
C ARG A 43 -10.11 9.00 -10.58
N GLY A 44 -11.42 8.80 -10.67
CA GLY A 44 -12.16 7.98 -9.71
C GLY A 44 -12.69 8.80 -8.54
N GLU A 45 -13.05 8.09 -7.48
CA GLU A 45 -13.75 8.63 -6.32
C GLU A 45 -12.78 9.23 -5.32
N ARG A 46 -13.23 10.22 -4.56
CA ARG A 46 -12.44 10.80 -3.47
C ARG A 46 -12.32 9.77 -2.36
N LEU A 47 -11.10 9.60 -1.83
CA LEU A 47 -10.87 8.83 -0.61
C LEU A 47 -10.68 9.80 0.56
N ASP A 48 -11.74 10.00 1.33
CA ASP A 48 -11.74 10.76 2.59
C ASP A 48 -12.14 9.86 3.77
N ALA A 49 -12.24 10.44 4.97
CA ALA A 49 -12.54 9.69 6.19
C ALA A 49 -13.90 8.98 6.13
N ASP A 50 -14.92 9.62 5.54
CA ASP A 50 -16.26 9.04 5.41
C ASP A 50 -16.25 7.86 4.43
N ALA A 51 -15.59 8.01 3.28
CA ALA A 51 -15.41 6.91 2.33
C ALA A 51 -14.64 5.74 2.95
N LEU A 52 -13.56 6.02 3.70
CA LEU A 52 -12.81 5.00 4.44
C LEU A 52 -13.69 4.29 5.47
N ALA A 53 -14.43 5.03 6.28
CA ALA A 53 -15.32 4.46 7.29
C ALA A 53 -16.36 3.52 6.65
N ALA A 54 -16.98 3.93 5.55
CA ALA A 54 -17.95 3.11 4.83
C ALA A 54 -17.32 1.82 4.25
N LEU A 55 -16.09 1.89 3.72
CA LEU A 55 -15.37 0.70 3.26
C LEU A 55 -15.04 -0.24 4.40
N LEU A 56 -14.54 0.29 5.53
CA LEU A 56 -14.19 -0.50 6.71
C LEU A 56 -15.42 -1.17 7.32
N GLU A 57 -16.54 -0.46 7.45
CA GLU A 57 -17.81 -1.00 7.96
C GLU A 57 -18.35 -2.12 7.07
N ARG A 58 -18.26 -1.96 5.74
CA ARG A 58 -18.73 -2.95 4.78
C ARG A 58 -18.07 -4.32 4.95
N TYR A 59 -16.79 -4.35 5.31
CA TYR A 59 -16.03 -5.60 5.44
C TYR A 59 -15.87 -6.07 6.88
N GLY A 60 -15.95 -5.18 7.86
CA GLY A 60 -15.91 -5.49 9.29
C GLY A 60 -14.74 -6.42 9.67
N ASP A 61 -15.03 -7.48 10.42
CA ASP A 61 -14.04 -8.48 10.85
C ASP A 61 -13.58 -9.43 9.71
N GLY A 62 -14.09 -9.27 8.48
CA GLY A 62 -13.71 -10.09 7.32
C GLY A 62 -12.34 -9.73 6.73
N ILE A 63 -11.75 -8.60 7.15
CA ILE A 63 -10.41 -8.15 6.76
C ILE A 63 -9.53 -8.03 7.98
N THR A 64 -8.23 -8.24 7.80
CA THR A 64 -7.21 -8.11 8.85
C THR A 64 -6.20 -7.01 8.53
N CYS A 65 -6.15 -6.58 7.26
CA CYS A 65 -5.29 -5.51 6.79
C CYS A 65 -6.02 -4.59 5.79
N LEU A 66 -5.68 -3.31 5.79
CA LEU A 66 -5.95 -2.38 4.68
C LEU A 66 -4.63 -1.96 4.07
N CYS A 67 -4.51 -2.04 2.74
CA CYS A 67 -3.30 -1.62 2.03
C CYS A 67 -3.61 -0.54 0.99
N PHE A 68 -2.93 0.60 1.08
CA PHE A 68 -2.96 1.63 0.05
C PHE A 68 -2.03 1.23 -1.10
N MET A 69 -2.57 1.07 -2.30
CA MET A 69 -1.81 0.69 -3.49
C MET A 69 -1.55 1.93 -4.35
N GLY A 70 -0.34 2.49 -4.28
CA GLY A 70 0.04 3.74 -4.94
C GLY A 70 -0.06 4.95 -4.01
N GLY A 71 -0.59 6.06 -4.50
CA GLY A 71 -0.64 7.33 -3.73
C GLY A 71 0.69 8.07 -3.68
N ASP A 72 1.64 7.69 -4.54
CA ASP A 72 2.99 8.27 -4.60
C ASP A 72 3.03 9.76 -4.93
N GLY A 73 1.96 10.29 -5.53
CA GLY A 73 1.78 11.72 -5.82
C GLY A 73 1.48 12.57 -4.58
N ASP A 74 0.99 11.97 -3.49
CA ASP A 74 0.69 12.66 -2.23
C ASP A 74 0.93 11.72 -1.02
N PRO A 75 2.20 11.41 -0.69
CA PRO A 75 2.54 10.50 0.40
C PRO A 75 2.08 10.96 1.77
N GLN A 76 2.02 12.28 1.99
CA GLN A 76 1.53 12.86 3.24
C GLN A 76 0.03 12.63 3.40
N GLY A 77 -0.74 12.77 2.31
CA GLY A 77 -2.15 12.37 2.28
C GLY A 77 -2.37 10.90 2.61
N ILE A 78 -1.52 10.00 2.09
CA ILE A 78 -1.58 8.57 2.45
C ILE A 78 -1.26 8.35 3.92
N ALA A 79 -0.25 9.02 4.48
CA ALA A 79 0.08 8.93 5.90
C ALA A 79 -1.07 9.46 6.79
N SER A 80 -1.75 10.54 6.38
CA SER A 80 -2.94 11.03 7.07
C SER A 80 -4.09 10.01 7.03
N LEU A 81 -4.39 9.44 5.86
CA LEU A 81 -5.43 8.40 5.74
C LEU A 81 -5.10 7.15 6.55
N ALA A 82 -3.82 6.75 6.62
CA ALA A 82 -3.39 5.65 7.49
C ALA A 82 -3.62 5.96 8.98
N ALA A 83 -3.39 7.20 9.43
CA ALA A 83 -3.73 7.60 10.79
C ALA A 83 -5.24 7.53 11.06
N GLU A 84 -6.07 7.91 10.08
CA GLU A 84 -7.53 7.76 10.16
C GLU A 84 -7.95 6.29 10.27
N VAL A 85 -7.38 5.40 9.44
CA VAL A 85 -7.63 3.95 9.52
C VAL A 85 -7.26 3.40 10.90
N ARG A 86 -6.14 3.84 11.48
CA ARG A 86 -5.74 3.44 12.84
C ARG A 86 -6.78 3.87 13.88
N HIS A 87 -7.38 5.05 13.72
CA HIS A 87 -8.41 5.54 14.62
C HIS A 87 -9.72 4.76 14.47
N LEU A 88 -10.19 4.56 13.23
CA LEU A 88 -11.46 3.93 12.91
C LEU A 88 -11.44 2.41 13.16
N ALA A 89 -10.31 1.76 12.90
CA ALA A 89 -10.17 0.31 12.94
C ALA A 89 -8.82 -0.10 13.58
N PRO A 90 -8.64 0.10 14.90
CA PRO A 90 -7.35 -0.08 15.58
C PRO A 90 -6.79 -1.51 15.55
N ARG A 91 -7.64 -2.50 15.23
CA ARG A 91 -7.27 -3.91 15.07
C ARG A 91 -6.63 -4.24 13.72
N LEU A 92 -6.86 -3.42 12.69
CA LEU A 92 -6.32 -3.68 11.36
C LEU A 92 -4.84 -3.34 11.28
N ARG A 93 -4.13 -4.15 10.49
CA ARG A 93 -2.82 -3.79 9.96
C ARG A 93 -2.97 -2.80 8.82
N ILE A 94 -1.98 -1.93 8.68
CA ILE A 94 -1.98 -0.89 7.66
C ILE A 94 -0.76 -1.07 6.76
N GLY A 95 -1.01 -1.34 5.49
CA GLY A 95 -0.01 -1.49 4.45
C GLY A 95 0.07 -0.28 3.52
N TRP A 96 1.25 -0.04 2.96
CA TRP A 96 1.42 0.91 1.86
C TRP A 96 2.34 0.34 0.77
N TYR A 97 1.84 0.27 -0.45
CA TYR A 97 2.58 -0.10 -1.65
C TYR A 97 2.98 1.14 -2.43
N SER A 98 4.25 1.52 -2.32
CA SER A 98 4.83 2.67 -3.02
C SER A 98 5.78 2.23 -4.13
N GLY A 99 5.77 2.99 -5.23
CA GLY A 99 6.77 2.88 -6.30
C GLY A 99 8.09 3.61 -5.99
N ARG A 100 8.20 4.28 -4.84
CA ARG A 100 9.41 5.03 -4.45
C ARG A 100 10.52 4.08 -4.02
N THR A 101 11.77 4.43 -4.31
CA THR A 101 12.93 3.69 -3.83
C THR A 101 13.06 3.79 -2.31
N ASP A 102 12.83 4.98 -1.77
CA ASP A 102 13.00 5.29 -0.34
C ASP A 102 11.72 5.89 0.24
N LEU A 103 11.56 5.78 1.56
CA LEU A 103 10.47 6.43 2.27
C LEU A 103 10.59 7.95 2.12
N PRO A 104 9.53 8.67 1.71
CA PRO A 104 9.60 10.11 1.53
C PRO A 104 9.79 10.84 2.86
N GLU A 105 10.49 11.98 2.80
CA GLU A 105 10.71 12.83 3.96
C GLU A 105 9.40 13.24 4.63
N GLY A 106 9.40 13.23 5.97
CA GLY A 106 8.25 13.59 6.79
C GLY A 106 7.17 12.50 6.89
N VAL A 107 7.30 11.36 6.20
CA VAL A 107 6.43 10.20 6.45
C VAL A 107 7.10 9.31 7.49
N ALA A 108 6.47 9.17 8.66
CA ALA A 108 6.97 8.27 9.70
C ALA A 108 6.65 6.82 9.32
N ALA A 109 7.68 5.96 9.25
CA ALA A 109 7.47 4.55 8.92
C ALA A 109 6.45 3.88 9.85
N ALA A 110 6.51 4.20 11.15
CA ALA A 110 5.63 3.65 12.20
C ALA A 110 4.14 3.99 12.03
N THR A 111 3.78 4.86 11.07
CA THR A 111 2.38 5.06 10.65
C THR A 111 1.80 3.80 10.02
N PHE A 112 2.64 2.95 9.43
CA PHE A 112 2.26 1.71 8.76
C PHE A 112 2.79 0.49 9.53
N ASP A 113 2.12 -0.65 9.38
CA ASP A 113 2.62 -1.96 9.81
C ASP A 113 3.46 -2.63 8.72
N TYR A 114 3.16 -2.30 7.44
CA TYR A 114 3.86 -2.83 6.28
C TYR A 114 4.12 -1.74 5.25
N ILE A 115 5.32 -1.71 4.68
CA ILE A 115 5.67 -0.79 3.60
C ILE A 115 6.38 -1.57 2.51
N LYS A 116 5.85 -1.49 1.29
CA LYS A 116 6.54 -1.93 0.09
C LYS A 116 7.16 -0.73 -0.62
N LEU A 117 8.44 -0.83 -0.92
CA LEU A 117 9.20 0.14 -1.70
C LEU A 117 9.79 -0.49 -2.96
N GLY A 118 10.20 0.37 -3.89
CA GLY A 118 10.89 0.06 -5.13
C GLY A 118 9.97 0.23 -6.36
N PRO A 119 10.44 0.91 -7.42
CA PRO A 119 9.68 1.00 -8.67
C PRO A 119 9.57 -0.39 -9.33
N TYR A 120 8.55 -0.58 -10.16
CA TYR A 120 8.49 -1.77 -10.99
C TYR A 120 9.58 -1.73 -12.06
N ASP A 121 10.39 -2.79 -12.12
CA ASP A 121 11.41 -3.03 -13.14
C ASP A 121 11.10 -4.37 -13.82
N ALA A 122 10.74 -4.31 -15.11
CA ALA A 122 10.36 -5.49 -15.88
C ALA A 122 11.47 -6.54 -15.97
N ALA A 123 12.74 -6.14 -15.96
CA ALA A 123 13.87 -7.06 -16.03
C ALA A 123 14.09 -7.84 -14.72
N ARG A 124 13.58 -7.31 -13.60
CA ARG A 124 13.75 -7.90 -12.26
C ARG A 124 12.49 -8.55 -11.70
N GLY A 125 11.33 -8.21 -12.26
CA GLY A 125 10.05 -8.83 -11.93
C GLY A 125 9.44 -8.40 -10.59
N ALA A 126 8.35 -9.08 -10.22
CA ALA A 126 7.57 -8.83 -9.01
C ALA A 126 8.27 -9.35 -7.73
N LEU A 127 7.67 -9.14 -6.55
CA LEU A 127 8.21 -9.59 -5.25
C LEU A 127 8.52 -11.09 -5.16
N THR A 128 7.84 -11.91 -5.96
CA THR A 128 8.06 -13.36 -6.05
C THR A 128 9.40 -13.70 -6.74
N SER A 129 9.98 -12.77 -7.49
CA SER A 129 11.25 -12.93 -8.18
C SER A 129 12.42 -12.79 -7.21
N PRO A 130 13.41 -13.71 -7.22
CA PRO A 130 14.61 -13.57 -6.42
C PRO A 130 15.45 -12.34 -6.78
N GLU A 131 15.37 -11.87 -8.03
CA GLU A 131 16.13 -10.74 -8.58
C GLU A 131 15.45 -9.37 -8.39
N THR A 132 14.24 -9.34 -7.82
CA THR A 132 13.44 -8.12 -7.69
C THR A 132 14.21 -6.99 -6.97
N ASN A 133 14.07 -5.76 -7.47
CA ASN A 133 14.52 -4.54 -6.79
C ASN A 133 13.52 -4.04 -5.74
N GLN A 134 12.32 -4.63 -5.69
CA GLN A 134 11.28 -4.24 -4.76
C GLN A 134 11.52 -4.87 -3.39
N ARG A 135 11.10 -4.17 -2.33
CA ARG A 135 11.32 -4.60 -0.96
C ARG A 135 10.03 -4.47 -0.17
N MET A 136 9.62 -5.54 0.50
CA MET A 136 8.54 -5.52 1.48
C MET A 136 9.14 -5.47 2.88
N TYR A 137 8.73 -4.47 3.65
CA TYR A 137 9.15 -4.28 5.03
C TYR A 137 7.98 -4.51 5.99
N ARG A 138 8.25 -5.22 7.08
CA ARG A 138 7.45 -5.15 8.30
C ARG A 138 8.00 -4.02 9.16
N VAL A 139 7.13 -3.17 9.69
CA VAL A 139 7.53 -2.00 10.46
C VAL A 139 7.15 -2.16 11.93
N ASP A 140 8.12 -1.95 12.81
CA ASP A 140 7.88 -1.94 14.26
C ASP A 140 7.45 -0.55 14.74
N ARG A 141 6.91 -0.46 15.96
CA ARG A 141 6.40 0.79 16.57
C ARG A 141 7.45 1.90 16.68
N ASN A 142 8.73 1.54 16.75
CA ASN A 142 9.83 2.50 16.77
C ASN A 142 10.26 2.97 15.36
N GLY A 143 9.58 2.51 14.31
CA GLY A 143 9.87 2.82 12.90
C GLY A 143 10.94 1.94 12.27
N THR A 144 11.47 0.94 12.98
CA THR A 144 12.43 0.00 12.40
C THR A 144 11.77 -0.83 11.31
N MET A 145 12.41 -0.92 10.15
CA MET A 145 11.91 -1.64 8.98
C MET A 145 12.70 -2.94 8.79
N GLU A 146 12.05 -4.08 8.96
CA GLU A 146 12.61 -5.40 8.71
C GLU A 146 12.23 -5.88 7.30
N ASP A 147 13.23 -6.18 6.47
CA ASP A 147 13.00 -6.74 5.14
C ASP A 147 12.47 -8.18 5.23
N ILE A 148 11.22 -8.36 4.80
CA ILE A 148 10.52 -9.64 4.74
C ILE A 148 10.20 -10.05 3.30
N THR A 149 10.89 -9.49 2.30
CA THR A 149 10.67 -9.77 0.86
C THR A 149 10.76 -11.27 0.55
N TYR A 150 11.60 -12.01 1.27
CA TYR A 150 11.75 -13.45 1.11
C TYR A 150 10.43 -14.23 1.31
N ARG A 151 9.44 -13.68 2.03
CA ARG A 151 8.16 -14.32 2.30
C ARG A 151 7.27 -14.48 1.05
N PHE A 152 7.53 -13.73 -0.02
CA PHE A 152 6.80 -13.83 -1.28
C PHE A 152 7.36 -14.90 -2.20
N ARG A 153 8.51 -15.49 -1.87
CA ARG A 153 9.14 -16.53 -2.67
C ARG A 153 8.51 -17.86 -2.30
N ARG A 154 8.11 -18.62 -3.31
CA ARG A 154 7.72 -20.03 -3.11
C ARG A 154 8.94 -20.80 -2.61
N ARG A 155 8.74 -21.61 -1.57
CA ARG A 155 9.70 -22.66 -1.21
C ARG A 155 9.61 -23.80 -2.22
#